data_AF-A0ABD1EAD6-F1
#
_entry.id   AF-A0ABD1EAD6-F1
#
_cell.length_a   1.000
_cell.length_b   1.000
_cell.length_c   1.000
_cell.angle_alpha   90.00
_cell.angle_beta   90.00
_cell.angle_gamma   90.00
#
_symmetry.space_group_name_H-M   'P 1'
#
loop_
_entity.id
_entity.type
_entity.pdbx_description
1 polymer ?
#
loop_
_entity_poly.entity_id
_entity_poly.type
_entity_poly.pdbx_seq_one_letter_code
_entity_poly.pdbx_strand_id
1 'polypeptide(L)'
;MALIGKYYNICDILLKMEPNDAKLHELKLAFKHDINSQRCFERINSLSSLITTLEKRDVLGPTHMNNLMIIVDKYAATRDISIENILHSNNSFNRVNDTVLPNTSFASHKERIHEKIIDEIGYSWRQLAEALGLSESRIDMLEFQYRYRDPCRMIREILEWHSARHSTNFNRWRSQLQRALIKARRTDLSEEVDDILVNF
;
A
#
# COMPACT_ATOMS: atom_id res chain seq x y z
N MET A 1 -18.66 0.73 -4.58
CA MET A 1 -19.00 1.39 -5.87
C MET A 1 -18.79 2.91 -5.83
N ALA A 2 -19.18 3.62 -4.76
CA ALA A 2 -19.06 5.10 -4.68
C ALA A 2 -17.60 5.65 -4.68
N LEU A 3 -16.62 4.91 -4.15
CA LEU A 3 -15.22 5.36 -4.07
C LEU A 3 -14.51 5.33 -5.44
N ILE A 4 -14.81 4.33 -6.27
CA ILE A 4 -14.22 4.18 -7.61
C ILE A 4 -14.62 5.36 -8.50
N GLY A 5 -15.89 5.76 -8.50
CA GLY A 5 -16.38 6.91 -9.27
C GLY A 5 -15.80 8.25 -8.80
N LYS A 6 -15.49 8.39 -7.51
CA LYS A 6 -14.84 9.60 -6.96
C LYS A 6 -13.37 9.68 -7.38
N TYR A 7 -12.65 8.56 -7.37
CA TYR A 7 -11.25 8.47 -7.79
C TYR A 7 -11.07 8.98 -9.23
N TYR A 8 -11.84 8.42 -10.17
CA TYR A 8 -11.72 8.81 -11.58
C TYR A 8 -12.15 10.25 -11.86
N ASN A 9 -13.11 10.80 -11.10
CA ASN A 9 -13.48 12.22 -11.19
C ASN A 9 -12.32 13.13 -10.80
N ILE A 10 -11.67 12.84 -9.68
CA ILE A 10 -10.53 13.63 -9.20
C ILE A 10 -9.36 13.52 -10.17
N CYS A 11 -9.06 12.32 -10.68
CA CYS A 11 -8.04 12.14 -11.72
C CYS A 11 -8.36 12.93 -12.99
N ASP A 12 -9.60 12.92 -13.48
CA ASP A 12 -9.99 13.66 -14.68
C ASP A 12 -9.86 15.19 -14.49
N ILE A 13 -10.21 15.69 -13.30
CA ILE A 13 -10.01 17.10 -12.94
C ILE A 13 -8.50 17.44 -12.91
N LEU A 14 -7.68 16.60 -12.29
CA LEU A 14 -6.23 16.79 -12.21
C LEU A 14 -5.59 16.75 -13.61
N LEU A 15 -6.02 15.84 -14.49
CA LEU A 15 -5.49 15.70 -15.85
C LEU A 15 -5.82 16.91 -16.73
N LYS A 16 -6.91 17.63 -16.45
CA LYS A 16 -7.27 18.89 -17.14
C LYS A 16 -6.45 20.08 -16.67
N MET A 17 -5.74 19.97 -15.54
CA MET A 17 -4.90 21.03 -15.00
C MET A 17 -3.44 20.78 -15.39
N GLU A 18 -2.97 21.41 -16.47
CA GLU A 18 -1.58 21.29 -16.91
C GLU A 18 -0.60 21.69 -15.78
N PRO A 19 0.32 20.79 -15.37
CA PRO A 19 1.31 21.09 -14.33
C PRO A 19 2.33 22.11 -14.80
N ASN A 20 2.69 23.02 -13.91
CA ASN A 20 3.96 23.72 -14.01
C ASN A 20 5.11 22.75 -13.68
N ASP A 21 6.18 22.75 -14.47
CA ASP A 21 7.32 21.82 -14.39
C ASP A 21 7.93 21.74 -12.97
N ALA A 22 7.97 22.85 -12.23
CA ALA A 22 8.47 22.89 -10.87
C ALA A 22 7.63 22.01 -9.89
N LYS A 23 6.31 21.99 -10.05
CA LYS A 23 5.41 21.17 -9.22
C LYS A 23 5.39 19.73 -9.63
N LEU A 24 5.50 19.47 -10.94
CA LEU A 24 5.68 18.11 -11.42
C LEU A 24 6.96 17.52 -10.81
N HIS A 25 8.04 18.30 -10.74
CA HIS A 25 9.28 17.87 -10.08
C HIS A 25 9.09 17.63 -8.57
N GLU A 26 8.37 18.50 -7.86
CA GLU A 26 8.07 18.32 -6.44
C GLU A 26 7.22 17.06 -6.18
N LEU A 27 6.21 16.81 -7.01
CA LEU A 27 5.39 15.59 -6.95
C LEU A 27 6.23 14.35 -7.23
N LYS A 28 7.11 14.39 -8.23
CA LYS A 28 8.05 13.28 -8.48
C LYS A 28 8.92 13.01 -7.26
N LEU A 29 9.40 14.05 -6.57
CA LEU A 29 10.19 13.89 -5.36
C LEU A 29 9.37 13.25 -4.23
N ALA A 30 8.12 13.67 -4.05
CA ALA A 30 7.23 13.11 -3.03
C ALA A 30 7.00 11.61 -3.22
N PHE A 31 6.88 11.16 -4.48
CA PHE A 31 6.71 9.75 -4.82
C PHE A 31 8.01 9.10 -5.31
N LYS A 32 9.18 9.67 -5.03
CA LYS A 32 10.46 9.17 -5.58
C LYS A 32 10.73 7.73 -5.15
N HIS A 33 10.43 7.43 -3.89
CA HIS A 33 10.57 6.10 -3.32
C HIS A 33 9.60 5.10 -3.96
N ASP A 34 8.37 5.53 -4.26
CA ASP A 34 7.35 4.74 -4.93
C ASP A 34 7.62 4.54 -6.42
N ILE A 35 8.23 5.53 -7.07
CA ILE A 35 8.68 5.49 -8.48
C ILE A 35 9.92 4.60 -8.65
N ASN A 36 10.67 4.31 -7.58
CA ASN A 36 11.75 3.31 -7.45
C ASN A 36 12.59 3.01 -8.73
N SER A 37 12.81 4.02 -9.58
CA SER A 37 13.42 3.88 -10.90
C SER A 37 13.78 5.26 -11.43
N GLN A 38 15.08 5.57 -11.38
CA GLN A 38 15.64 6.84 -11.85
C GLN A 38 15.28 7.11 -13.33
N ARG A 39 15.30 6.06 -14.16
CA ARG A 39 14.91 6.14 -15.58
C ARG A 39 13.43 6.46 -15.78
N CYS A 40 12.54 5.97 -14.92
CA CYS A 40 11.11 6.33 -14.97
C CYS A 40 10.87 7.74 -14.43
N PHE A 41 11.59 8.13 -13.37
CA PHE A 41 11.56 9.47 -12.78
C PHE A 41 11.91 10.56 -13.80
N GLU A 42 12.94 10.32 -14.62
CA GLU A 42 13.36 11.23 -15.69
C GLU A 42 12.37 11.26 -16.87
N ARG A 43 11.74 10.13 -17.19
CA ARG A 43 10.82 10.01 -18.33
C ARG A 43 9.43 10.61 -18.08
N ILE A 44 9.01 10.76 -16.82
CA ILE A 44 7.74 11.38 -16.47
C ILE A 44 7.81 12.88 -16.80
N ASN A 45 7.10 13.35 -17.81
CA ASN A 45 7.10 14.78 -18.21
C ASN A 45 5.72 15.43 -18.07
N SER A 46 4.75 14.70 -17.53
CA SER A 46 3.37 15.15 -17.36
C SER A 46 2.75 14.50 -16.13
N LEU A 47 1.74 15.17 -15.55
CA LEU A 47 0.97 14.64 -14.43
C LEU A 47 0.25 13.34 -14.83
N SER A 48 -0.20 13.24 -16.08
CA SER A 48 -0.76 12.00 -16.65
C SER A 48 0.22 10.83 -16.60
N SER A 49 1.48 11.06 -17.01
CA SER A 49 2.52 10.03 -16.95
C SER A 49 2.87 9.66 -15.50
N LEU A 50 2.81 10.62 -14.58
CA LEU A 50 3.02 10.37 -13.15
C LEU A 50 1.90 9.51 -12.57
N ILE A 51 0.63 9.92 -12.72
CA ILE A 51 -0.54 9.20 -12.20
C ILE A 51 -0.57 7.78 -12.77
N THR A 52 -0.41 7.62 -14.09
CA THR A 52 -0.39 6.30 -14.74
C THR A 52 0.74 5.41 -14.21
N THR A 53 1.90 5.99 -13.89
CA THR A 53 3.04 5.23 -13.35
C THR A 53 2.78 4.79 -11.91
N LEU A 54 2.14 5.64 -11.11
CA LEU A 54 1.79 5.32 -9.72
C LEU A 54 0.63 4.31 -9.65
N GLU A 55 -0.34 4.40 -10.57
CA GLU A 55 -1.40 3.39 -10.71
C GLU A 55 -0.84 2.02 -11.10
N LYS A 56 0.09 1.96 -12.06
CA LYS A 56 0.76 0.71 -12.47
C LYS A 56 1.55 0.06 -11.34
N ARG A 57 1.93 0.83 -10.32
CA ARG A 57 2.67 0.37 -9.15
C ARG A 57 1.78 0.16 -7.92
N ASP A 58 0.46 0.27 -8.10
CA ASP A 58 -0.55 0.14 -7.05
C ASP A 58 -0.42 1.18 -5.91
N VAL A 59 0.36 2.25 -6.15
CA VAL A 59 0.55 3.36 -5.20
C VAL A 59 -0.64 4.31 -5.26
N LEU A 60 -1.31 4.38 -6.41
CA LEU A 60 -2.51 5.17 -6.65
C LEU A 60 -3.63 4.29 -7.19
N GLY A 61 -4.83 4.48 -6.64
CA GLY A 61 -6.00 3.75 -7.05
C GLY A 61 -7.20 4.04 -6.15
N PRO A 62 -8.38 3.48 -6.47
CA PRO A 62 -9.59 3.69 -5.68
C PRO A 62 -9.50 3.27 -4.20
N THR A 63 -8.56 2.37 -3.89
CA THR A 63 -8.23 1.89 -2.54
C THR A 63 -7.19 2.74 -1.84
N HIS A 64 -6.38 3.49 -2.59
CA HIS A 64 -5.26 4.31 -2.11
C HIS A 64 -5.54 5.81 -2.33
N MET A 65 -6.73 6.27 -1.93
CA MET A 65 -7.15 7.67 -2.09
C MET A 65 -6.26 8.67 -1.34
N ASN A 66 -5.57 8.25 -0.28
CA ASN A 66 -4.71 9.14 0.50
C ASN A 66 -3.55 9.69 -0.35
N ASN A 67 -2.95 8.86 -1.20
CA ASN A 67 -1.88 9.28 -2.11
C ASN A 67 -2.40 10.22 -3.21
N LEU A 68 -3.65 10.04 -3.63
CA LEU A 68 -4.34 10.99 -4.50
C LEU A 68 -4.57 12.33 -3.78
N MET A 69 -4.94 12.31 -2.51
CA MET A 69 -5.13 13.53 -1.72
C MET A 69 -3.81 14.29 -1.50
N ILE A 70 -2.67 13.60 -1.36
CA ILE A 70 -1.35 14.24 -1.32
C ILE A 70 -1.05 14.97 -2.63
N ILE A 71 -1.38 14.36 -3.77
CA ILE A 71 -1.26 15.01 -5.08
C ILE A 71 -2.16 16.24 -5.13
N VAL A 72 -3.44 16.10 -4.73
CA VAL A 72 -4.42 17.20 -4.74
C VAL A 72 -3.96 18.34 -3.83
N ASP A 73 -3.50 18.06 -2.61
CA ASP A 73 -3.09 19.06 -1.63
C ASP A 73 -1.87 19.87 -2.11
N LYS A 74 -0.82 19.17 -2.56
CA LYS A 74 0.39 19.81 -3.12
C LYS A 74 0.11 20.63 -4.38
N TYR A 75 -0.97 20.32 -5.10
CA TYR A 75 -1.32 21.01 -6.34
C TYR A 75 -2.34 22.14 -6.13
N ALA A 76 -3.31 21.95 -5.24
CA ALA A 76 -4.37 22.90 -4.89
C ALA A 76 -3.85 24.14 -4.16
N ALA A 77 -2.72 24.01 -3.45
CA ALA A 77 -2.03 25.11 -2.78
C ALA A 77 -1.64 26.29 -3.70
N THR A 78 -1.83 26.18 -5.02
CA THR A 78 -1.31 27.17 -5.97
C THR A 78 -2.28 27.91 -6.88
N ARG A 79 -3.61 27.82 -6.71
CA ARG A 79 -4.52 28.69 -7.51
C ARG A 79 -5.72 29.30 -6.78
N ASP A 80 -5.84 29.24 -5.45
CA ASP A 80 -7.06 29.75 -4.77
C ASP A 80 -8.35 29.15 -5.38
N ILE A 81 -8.25 27.94 -5.95
CA ILE A 81 -9.40 27.22 -6.49
C ILE A 81 -9.91 26.39 -5.33
N SER A 82 -11.07 26.81 -4.80
CA SER A 82 -11.71 26.23 -3.64
C SER A 82 -11.69 24.70 -3.71
N ILE A 83 -10.80 24.11 -2.91
CA ILE A 83 -10.80 22.68 -2.53
C ILE A 83 -12.23 22.26 -2.12
N GLU A 84 -12.98 23.22 -1.57
CA GLU A 84 -14.40 23.09 -1.28
C GLU A 84 -15.25 22.64 -2.47
N ASN A 85 -15.06 23.12 -3.71
CA ASN A 85 -15.94 22.73 -4.81
C ASN A 85 -15.68 21.29 -5.30
N ILE A 86 -14.45 20.79 -5.13
CA ILE A 86 -14.08 19.41 -5.52
C ILE A 86 -14.47 18.43 -4.41
N LEU A 87 -14.37 18.83 -3.14
CA LEU A 87 -14.70 17.98 -1.98
C LEU A 87 -16.19 18.01 -1.57
N HIS A 88 -16.93 19.10 -1.80
CA HIS A 88 -18.31 19.26 -1.30
C HIS A 88 -19.41 18.57 -2.13
N SER A 89 -19.07 17.79 -3.16
CA SER A 89 -20.09 16.93 -3.80
C SER A 89 -20.42 15.65 -3.01
N ASN A 90 -20.05 15.58 -1.73
CA ASN A 90 -20.95 15.32 -0.59
C ASN A 90 -20.13 14.81 0.61
N ASN A 91 -20.06 15.69 1.62
CA ASN A 91 -19.46 15.50 2.93
C ASN A 91 -20.08 14.32 3.68
N SER A 92 -19.22 13.39 4.12
CA SER A 92 -19.26 12.78 5.45
C SER A 92 -18.03 11.92 5.63
N PHE A 93 -16.88 12.52 5.91
CA PHE A 93 -15.92 11.99 6.88
C PHE A 93 -15.18 13.18 7.46
N ASN A 94 -15.67 13.63 8.61
CA ASN A 94 -15.18 14.77 9.35
C ASN A 94 -13.68 14.69 9.60
N ARG A 95 -13.06 15.86 9.46
CA ARG A 95 -11.90 16.33 10.22
C ARG A 95 -11.70 15.59 11.55
N VAL A 96 -10.51 15.05 11.75
CA VAL A 96 -9.81 15.19 13.03
C VAL A 96 -8.38 15.60 12.72
N ASN A 97 -8.00 16.67 13.40
CA ASN A 97 -6.79 17.44 13.23
C ASN A 97 -5.53 16.67 13.66
N ASP A 98 -4.43 17.09 13.07
CA ASP A 98 -3.11 17.20 13.67
C ASP A 98 -3.14 17.16 15.22
N THR A 99 -2.62 16.08 15.78
CA THR A 99 -1.96 16.07 17.09
C THR A 99 -0.97 14.91 17.08
N VAL A 100 0.31 15.28 17.21
CA VAL A 100 1.41 14.40 17.57
C VAL A 100 0.97 13.52 18.76
N LEU A 101 0.82 12.20 18.55
CA LEU A 101 0.91 11.09 19.51
C LEU A 101 0.67 9.74 18.77
N PRO A 102 1.38 8.65 19.12
CA PRO A 102 1.34 7.38 18.41
C PRO A 102 0.06 6.62 18.76
N ASN A 103 -0.86 6.47 17.80
CA ASN A 103 -2.05 5.63 17.99
C ASN A 103 -1.85 4.28 17.28
N THR A 104 -1.34 3.35 18.07
CA THR A 104 -1.03 1.95 17.80
C THR A 104 -2.29 1.13 17.48
N SER A 105 -2.89 1.31 16.30
CA SER A 105 -4.02 0.47 15.86
C SER A 105 -3.54 -0.94 15.47
N PHE A 106 -4.27 -1.99 15.87
CA PHE A 106 -4.04 -3.36 15.41
C PHE A 106 -3.92 -3.47 13.88
N ALA A 107 -4.69 -2.66 13.15
CA ALA A 107 -4.64 -2.61 11.68
C ALA A 107 -3.30 -2.06 11.18
N SER A 108 -2.75 -1.04 11.83
CA SER A 108 -1.47 -0.43 11.42
C SER A 108 -0.26 -1.31 11.74
N HIS A 109 -0.28 -2.12 12.81
CA HIS A 109 0.80 -3.07 13.05
C HIS A 109 0.76 -4.24 12.08
N LYS A 110 -0.44 -4.71 11.77
CA LYS A 110 -0.64 -5.82 10.84
C LYS A 110 -0.13 -5.47 9.44
N GLU A 111 -0.42 -4.26 8.99
CA GLU A 111 0.07 -3.73 7.72
C GLU A 111 1.59 -3.63 7.69
N ARG A 112 2.21 -3.05 8.72
CA ARG A 112 3.69 -2.99 8.84
C ARG A 112 4.35 -4.37 8.88
N ILE A 113 3.75 -5.33 9.59
CA ILE A 113 4.22 -6.72 9.62
C ILE A 113 4.13 -7.35 8.23
N HIS A 114 3.02 -7.12 7.51
CA HIS A 114 2.84 -7.67 6.17
C HIS A 114 3.86 -7.10 5.18
N GLU A 115 4.06 -5.78 5.17
CA GLU A 115 5.05 -5.12 4.31
C GLU A 115 6.44 -5.68 4.55
N LYS A 116 6.84 -5.76 5.82
CA LYS A 116 8.16 -6.30 6.21
C LYS A 116 8.36 -7.74 5.75
N ILE A 117 7.36 -8.60 5.94
CA ILE A 117 7.43 -10.00 5.46
C ILE A 117 7.48 -10.04 3.94
N ILE A 118 6.69 -9.23 3.24
CA ILE A 118 6.68 -9.18 1.76
C ILE A 118 8.07 -8.82 1.22
N ASP A 119 8.72 -7.82 1.82
CA ASP A 119 10.02 -7.33 1.37
C ASP A 119 11.15 -8.34 1.65
N GLU A 120 11.07 -9.05 2.77
CA GLU A 120 12.21 -9.82 3.25
C GLU A 120 12.10 -11.33 3.10
N ILE A 121 10.90 -11.92 2.96
CA ILE A 121 10.71 -13.39 2.97
C ILE A 121 11.50 -14.12 1.85
N GLY A 122 11.71 -13.45 0.71
CA GLY A 122 12.47 -13.98 -0.43
C GLY A 122 11.94 -15.33 -0.91
N TYR A 123 12.83 -16.32 -1.12
CA TYR A 123 12.47 -17.65 -1.61
C TYR A 123 11.74 -18.54 -0.60
N SER A 124 11.69 -18.14 0.68
CA SER A 124 11.07 -18.92 1.77
C SER A 124 9.53 -18.81 1.81
N TRP A 125 8.93 -18.07 0.87
CA TRP A 125 7.48 -17.85 0.81
C TRP A 125 6.68 -19.15 0.69
N ARG A 126 7.22 -20.17 -0.01
CA ARG A 126 6.54 -21.46 -0.23
C ARG A 126 6.42 -22.23 1.09
N GLN A 127 7.52 -22.28 1.84
CA GLN A 127 7.55 -22.89 3.18
C GLN A 127 6.69 -22.12 4.17
N LEU A 128 6.63 -20.78 4.06
CA LEU A 128 5.70 -19.97 4.85
C LEU A 128 4.24 -20.32 4.54
N ALA A 129 3.86 -20.41 3.25
CA ALA A 129 2.51 -20.75 2.85
C ALA A 129 2.08 -22.15 3.33
N GLU A 130 2.97 -23.13 3.20
CA GLU A 130 2.75 -24.49 3.71
C GLU A 130 2.59 -24.48 5.24
N ALA A 131 3.46 -23.76 5.95
CA ALA A 131 3.40 -23.68 7.41
C ALA A 131 2.17 -22.92 7.94
N LEU A 132 1.61 -21.99 7.15
CA LEU A 132 0.32 -21.33 7.40
C LEU A 132 -0.89 -22.24 7.07
N GLY A 133 -0.65 -23.40 6.44
CA GLY A 133 -1.67 -24.40 6.15
C GLY A 133 -2.42 -24.18 4.84
N LEU A 134 -1.82 -23.48 3.86
CA LEU A 134 -2.34 -23.49 2.49
C LEU A 134 -2.14 -24.89 1.88
N SER A 135 -3.08 -25.34 1.05
CA SER A 135 -2.95 -26.60 0.33
C SER A 135 -1.91 -26.49 -0.79
N GLU A 136 -1.18 -27.56 -1.06
CA GLU A 136 -0.17 -27.62 -2.14
C GLU A 136 -0.75 -27.17 -3.48
N SER A 137 -1.98 -27.60 -3.80
CA SER A 137 -2.70 -27.19 -5.01
C SER A 137 -2.90 -25.68 -5.14
N ARG A 138 -3.12 -24.98 -4.02
CA ARG A 138 -3.30 -23.53 -3.99
C ARG A 138 -1.95 -22.82 -4.06
N ILE A 139 -0.93 -23.38 -3.42
CA ILE A 139 0.45 -22.90 -3.51
C ILE A 139 0.92 -22.95 -4.96
N ASP A 140 0.73 -24.08 -5.65
CA ASP A 140 1.12 -24.23 -7.06
C ASP A 140 0.34 -23.29 -7.98
N MET A 141 -0.94 -23.05 -7.70
CA MET A 141 -1.76 -22.09 -8.46
C MET A 141 -1.23 -20.65 -8.30
N LEU A 142 -0.94 -20.24 -7.06
CA LEU A 142 -0.35 -18.92 -6.77
C LEU A 142 1.03 -18.77 -7.42
N GLU A 143 1.83 -19.83 -7.38
CA GLU A 143 3.16 -19.89 -8.00
C GLU A 143 3.07 -19.70 -9.52
N PHE A 144 2.16 -20.43 -10.17
CA PHE A 144 1.93 -20.32 -11.61
C PHE A 144 1.42 -18.93 -12.01
N GLN A 145 0.52 -18.36 -11.21
CA GLN A 145 -0.14 -17.11 -11.52
C GLN A 145 0.74 -15.87 -11.30
N TYR A 146 1.59 -15.89 -10.28
CA TYR A 146 2.26 -14.68 -9.79
C TYR A 146 3.78 -14.76 -9.70
N ARG A 147 4.42 -15.94 -9.60
CA ARG A 147 5.87 -16.05 -9.28
C ARG A 147 6.78 -15.19 -10.15
N TYR A 148 6.52 -15.14 -11.45
CA TYR A 148 7.36 -14.38 -12.40
C TYR A 148 6.83 -12.98 -12.72
N ARG A 149 5.58 -12.69 -12.37
CA ARG A 149 4.92 -11.42 -12.69
C ARG A 149 4.94 -10.45 -11.52
N ASP A 150 4.64 -10.95 -10.33
CA ASP A 150 4.43 -10.16 -9.12
C ASP A 150 4.55 -11.04 -7.85
N PRO A 151 5.79 -11.37 -7.43
CA PRO A 151 6.02 -12.18 -6.24
C PRO A 151 5.54 -11.50 -4.95
N CYS A 152 5.54 -10.17 -4.88
CA CYS A 152 5.04 -9.42 -3.73
C CYS A 152 3.53 -9.63 -3.54
N ARG A 153 2.77 -9.59 -4.64
CA ARG A 153 1.32 -9.85 -4.62
C ARG A 153 0.99 -11.28 -4.21
N MET A 154 1.80 -12.24 -4.64
CA MET A 154 1.66 -13.64 -4.22
C MET A 154 1.77 -13.77 -2.69
N ILE A 155 2.80 -13.17 -2.10
CA ILE A 155 3.02 -13.19 -0.64
C ILE A 155 1.89 -12.44 0.08
N ARG A 156 1.46 -11.29 -0.45
CA ARG A 156 0.33 -10.53 0.11
C ARG A 156 -0.94 -11.37 0.15
N GLU A 157 -1.24 -12.13 -0.91
CA GLU A 157 -2.43 -12.99 -0.96
C GLU A 157 -2.37 -14.13 0.08
N ILE A 158 -1.19 -14.69 0.32
CA ILE A 158 -0.96 -15.70 1.38
C ILE A 158 -1.24 -15.08 2.76
N LEU A 159 -0.70 -13.89 3.02
CA LEU A 159 -0.85 -13.18 4.30
C LEU A 159 -2.29 -12.68 4.52
N GLU A 160 -2.97 -12.20 3.49
CA GLU A 160 -4.37 -11.80 3.52
C GLU A 160 -5.29 -13.00 3.76
N TRP A 161 -5.02 -14.15 3.14
CA TRP A 161 -5.75 -15.38 3.39
C TRP A 161 -5.64 -15.82 4.85
N HIS A 162 -4.43 -15.82 5.42
CA HIS A 162 -4.20 -16.14 6.83
C HIS A 162 -4.90 -15.13 7.76
N SER A 163 -4.85 -13.86 7.38
CA SER A 163 -5.48 -12.76 8.08
C SER A 163 -6.99 -12.83 8.11
N ALA A 164 -7.63 -13.23 7.01
CA ALA A 164 -9.07 -13.42 6.92
C ALA A 164 -9.53 -14.60 7.79
N ARG A 165 -8.72 -15.67 7.87
CA ARG A 165 -8.98 -16.85 8.72
C ARG A 165 -8.94 -16.54 10.22
N HIS A 166 -8.22 -15.50 10.63
CA HIS A 166 -8.01 -15.12 12.02
C HIS A 166 -8.43 -13.68 12.34
N SER A 167 -9.38 -13.13 11.56
CA SER A 167 -9.81 -11.72 11.63
C SER A 167 -10.30 -11.26 13.00
N THR A 168 -10.74 -12.18 13.86
CA THR A 168 -11.29 -11.90 15.19
C THR A 168 -10.29 -11.99 16.34
N ASN A 169 -9.10 -12.58 16.14
CA ASN A 169 -8.15 -12.81 17.24
C ASN A 169 -6.69 -12.54 16.83
N PHE A 170 -6.19 -11.37 17.22
CA PHE A 170 -4.82 -10.92 16.95
C PHE A 170 -3.75 -11.86 17.47
N ASN A 171 -3.86 -12.25 18.74
CA ASN A 171 -2.86 -13.08 19.40
C ASN A 171 -2.77 -14.44 18.70
N ARG A 172 -3.91 -15.01 18.30
CA ARG A 172 -3.95 -16.23 17.51
C ARG A 172 -3.38 -16.04 16.12
N TRP A 173 -3.73 -14.96 15.41
CA TRP A 173 -3.15 -14.63 14.10
C TRP A 173 -1.62 -14.53 14.18
N ARG A 174 -1.12 -13.76 15.14
CA ARG A 174 0.30 -13.52 15.41
C ARG A 174 1.01 -14.81 15.75
N SER A 175 0.55 -15.54 16.77
CA SER A 175 1.21 -16.77 17.21
C SER A 175 1.29 -17.81 16.09
N GLN A 176 0.30 -17.89 15.21
CA GLN A 176 0.36 -18.78 14.05
C GLN A 176 1.32 -18.26 12.98
N LEU A 177 1.34 -16.95 12.73
CA LEU A 177 2.27 -16.33 11.80
C LEU A 177 3.73 -16.55 12.24
N GLN A 178 4.05 -16.29 13.51
CA GLN A 178 5.39 -16.50 14.06
C GLN A 178 5.83 -17.96 14.01
N ARG A 179 4.94 -18.90 14.39
CA ARG A 179 5.22 -20.33 14.25
C ARG A 179 5.48 -20.72 12.80
N ALA A 180 4.76 -20.12 11.86
CA ALA A 180 4.97 -20.38 10.45
C ALA A 180 6.29 -19.80 9.94
N LEU A 181 6.67 -18.59 10.36
CA LEU A 181 7.97 -17.97 10.04
C LEU A 181 9.15 -18.78 10.58
N ILE A 182 9.06 -19.26 11.84
CA ILE A 182 10.07 -20.14 12.43
C ILE A 182 10.18 -21.45 11.63
N LYS A 183 9.06 -22.06 11.25
CA LYS A 183 9.05 -23.26 10.39
C LYS A 183 9.63 -23.01 9.00
N ALA A 184 9.42 -21.81 8.45
CA ALA A 184 10.01 -21.35 7.20
C ALA A 184 11.51 -20.97 7.33
N ARG A 185 12.12 -21.21 8.50
CA ARG A 185 13.52 -20.89 8.83
C ARG A 185 13.83 -19.40 8.79
N ARG A 186 12.83 -18.56 9.08
CA ARG A 186 12.95 -17.11 9.18
C ARG A 186 12.66 -16.65 10.60
N THR A 187 13.52 -17.10 11.51
CA THR A 187 13.46 -16.71 12.93
C THR A 187 13.73 -15.21 13.10
N ASP A 188 14.58 -14.63 12.24
CA ASP A 188 14.81 -13.20 12.11
C ASP A 188 13.51 -12.41 11.93
N LEU A 189 12.67 -12.81 10.97
CA LEU A 189 11.37 -12.14 10.74
C LEU A 189 10.38 -12.39 11.87
N SER A 190 10.48 -13.54 12.55
CA SER A 190 9.63 -13.80 13.72
C SER A 190 9.96 -12.86 14.89
N GLU A 191 11.24 -12.58 15.10
CA GLU A 191 11.75 -11.65 16.12
C GLU A 191 11.40 -10.21 15.77
N GLU A 192 11.56 -9.81 14.50
CA GLU A 192 11.16 -8.47 14.06
C GLU A 192 9.63 -8.25 14.15
N VAL A 193 8.83 -9.30 13.95
CA VAL A 193 7.39 -9.26 14.20
C VAL A 193 7.12 -9.05 15.69
N ASP A 194 7.94 -9.60 16.60
CA ASP A 194 7.87 -9.26 18.02
C ASP A 194 8.20 -7.78 18.26
N ASP A 195 9.30 -7.29 17.70
CA ASP A 195 9.77 -5.91 17.86
C ASP A 195 8.76 -4.87 17.36
N ILE A 196 8.09 -5.13 16.23
CA ILE A 196 7.05 -4.22 15.70
C ILE A 196 5.86 -4.11 16.67
N LEU A 197 5.60 -5.15 17.48
CA LEU A 197 4.51 -5.13 18.46
C LEU A 197 4.92 -4.70 19.87
N VAL A 198 6.22 -4.77 20.21
CA VAL A 198 6.73 -4.40 21.54
C VAL A 198 7.24 -2.95 21.58
N ASN A 199 7.71 -2.39 20.46
CA ASN A 199 8.30 -1.05 20.43
C ASN A 199 7.31 0.14 20.47
N PHE A 200 6.09 -0.04 20.98
CA PHE A 200 5.16 1.08 21.27
C PHE A 200 4.26 0.80 22.48
#